data_AF-A0A0P4UPT4-F1
#
_entry.id   AF-A0A0P4UPT4-F1
#
_cell.length_a   1.000
_cell.length_b   1.000
_cell.length_c   1.000
_cell.angle_alpha   90.00
_cell.angle_beta   90.00
_cell.angle_gamma   90.00
#
_symmetry.space_group_name_H-M   'P 1'
#
loop_
_entity.id
_entity.type
_entity.pdbx_description
1 polymer ?
#
loop_
_entity_poly.entity_id
_entity_poly.type
_entity_poly.pdbx_seq_one_letter_code
_entity_poly.pdbx_strand_id
1 'polypeptide(L)'
;MTRDRGIPNRRNRKSPSRSSPPIEKSSAQAVKDRPQPEEKSDRMANLLDRFHKARKWLFSDWRALIALSLAVTGSATALSLAFLFKLPAVPNCPSIFWPLASASLRLHCAEIAAGKRTTRDLLEAIELVKTLPPDHPLYDEAKRLIELWAQEILDLGEEAFQAGNLDEAINTANKVPKVGSAHGQVEDRIKRWRSIWSSAESLYRKAEDALRKENWRLALTEAGRLLSIDNKFWQTTKYQELSTKITATREDITKIAKAKNLIESGGLQNLAEAIKLVSAINNQSYVYQRGQEVLADAGKKMLDLAEAALDRRDLTTALDVIKQIPAAANLQKEVEDFEVLANAMGRVWNGAPEDYDAAIAQAQKVGSDRPFHNKAQQLIARWRTEKGEMAQLDRARQLAQSNRPEDLQAAIDAASQVSDANPKAKEAQQIVDKITADIQNREDRPLIDQAEQIANRGDANSLQQAIDLLNRISSRRALGGEAVDKRRQYASQLQSIRDRERALNQPSPSPDPTVQNRIQEAASAEQILQDAKNIANGGTVDSVAEAIRKADGVALSSPMRQEAQSLMDQWSQQLLQTAMSQASADPGRAIAIAQQVPMGTNAYDQAQSLIQLWQQGLRR
;
A
#
# COMPACT_ATOMS: atom_id res chain seq x y z
N MET A 1 42.57 -16.87 -47.77
CA MET A 1 42.35 -17.92 -46.75
C MET A 1 40.84 -17.98 -46.51
N THR A 2 40.10 -18.98 -47.04
CA THR A 2 39.93 -20.37 -46.53
C THR A 2 39.25 -20.41 -45.15
N ARG A 3 38.15 -21.14 -44.87
CA ARG A 3 37.43 -22.26 -45.53
C ARG A 3 35.91 -22.10 -45.21
N ASP A 4 34.96 -22.39 -46.10
CA ASP A 4 34.44 -23.71 -46.56
C ASP A 4 33.56 -24.47 -45.53
N ARG A 5 32.40 -24.97 -46.03
CA ARG A 5 31.26 -25.72 -45.43
C ARG A 5 29.97 -25.30 -46.20
N GLY A 6 29.05 -26.15 -46.64
CA GLY A 6 28.97 -27.61 -46.62
C GLY A 6 27.49 -28.06 -46.60
N ILE A 7 27.00 -28.76 -47.64
CA ILE A 7 25.59 -29.18 -47.81
C ILE A 7 25.54 -30.71 -47.96
N PRO A 8 24.70 -31.46 -47.19
CA PRO A 8 23.64 -32.26 -47.84
C PRO A 8 22.36 -32.58 -47.01
N ASN A 9 21.21 -32.27 -47.62
CA ASN A 9 20.01 -33.11 -47.81
C ASN A 9 19.05 -33.59 -46.67
N ARG A 10 17.80 -33.81 -47.10
CA ARG A 10 16.53 -34.16 -46.40
C ARG A 10 16.52 -35.42 -45.52
N ARG A 11 15.69 -35.42 -44.45
CA ARG A 11 14.50 -36.33 -44.28
C ARG A 11 13.64 -36.06 -43.00
N ASN A 12 12.32 -36.24 -43.16
CA ASN A 12 11.24 -36.59 -42.20
C ASN A 12 11.31 -36.22 -40.68
N ARG A 13 10.25 -35.57 -40.17
CA ARG A 13 9.30 -36.18 -39.19
C ARG A 13 7.98 -35.41 -39.02
N LYS A 14 7.04 -36.00 -38.26
CA LYS A 14 5.63 -35.57 -38.04
C LYS A 14 5.45 -34.67 -36.80
N SER A 15 4.36 -33.91 -36.78
CA SER A 15 3.81 -33.20 -35.61
C SER A 15 3.19 -34.13 -34.54
N PRO A 16 3.05 -33.67 -33.29
CA PRO A 16 2.06 -34.13 -32.32
C PRO A 16 0.97 -33.07 -32.02
N SER A 17 -0.04 -33.45 -31.23
CA SER A 17 -1.27 -32.70 -30.92
C SER A 17 -1.27 -32.04 -29.53
N ARG A 18 -2.34 -31.29 -29.20
CA ARG A 18 -2.74 -30.91 -27.83
C ARG A 18 -4.23 -31.16 -27.59
N SER A 19 -4.67 -31.08 -26.33
CA SER A 19 -5.78 -31.87 -25.78
C SER A 19 -6.97 -31.06 -25.20
N SER A 20 -8.09 -31.77 -25.02
CA SER A 20 -9.33 -31.45 -24.27
C SER A 20 -9.09 -31.31 -22.73
N PRO A 21 -10.10 -31.18 -21.81
CA PRO A 21 -11.56 -31.51 -21.81
C PRO A 21 -12.40 -30.21 -21.50
N PRO A 22 -13.55 -30.13 -20.75
CA PRO A 22 -14.44 -31.14 -20.12
C PRO A 22 -16.00 -30.90 -20.10
N ILE A 23 -16.77 -32.01 -19.98
CA ILE A 23 -17.85 -32.34 -18.99
C ILE A 23 -19.02 -31.34 -18.71
N GLU A 24 -20.30 -31.73 -18.56
CA GLU A 24 -21.11 -32.94 -18.87
C GLU A 24 -22.63 -32.69 -18.66
N LYS A 25 -23.46 -33.53 -19.30
CA LYS A 25 -24.71 -34.21 -18.83
C LYS A 25 -25.70 -34.27 -19.99
N SER A 26 -26.48 -35.33 -20.25
CA SER A 26 -26.63 -36.68 -19.72
C SER A 26 -27.76 -37.33 -20.55
N SER A 27 -27.61 -38.59 -20.96
CA SER A 27 -28.66 -39.65 -21.09
C SER A 27 -29.97 -39.40 -21.87
N ALA A 28 -30.52 -40.34 -22.64
CA ALA A 28 -30.09 -41.66 -23.15
C ALA A 28 -31.01 -41.96 -24.38
N GLN A 29 -30.72 -42.84 -25.34
CA GLN A 29 -30.70 -44.32 -25.30
C GLN A 29 -30.05 -44.79 -26.62
N ALA A 30 -29.17 -45.81 -26.64
CA ALA A 30 -29.49 -47.23 -26.89
C ALA A 30 -30.05 -47.54 -28.31
N VAL A 31 -29.64 -48.59 -29.05
CA VAL A 31 -28.55 -49.58 -28.89
C VAL A 31 -28.38 -50.36 -30.22
N LYS A 32 -27.14 -50.62 -30.67
CA LYS A 32 -26.65 -51.77 -31.50
C LYS A 32 -27.38 -52.19 -32.81
N ASP A 33 -26.80 -53.01 -33.70
CA ASP A 33 -25.49 -53.67 -33.76
C ASP A 33 -24.96 -53.69 -35.22
N ARG A 34 -23.68 -54.09 -35.42
CA ARG A 34 -23.16 -54.53 -36.74
C ARG A 34 -23.17 -56.05 -36.85
N PRO A 35 -23.29 -56.60 -38.07
CA PRO A 35 -22.22 -57.50 -38.51
C PRO A 35 -21.78 -57.35 -39.99
N GLN A 36 -20.89 -58.27 -40.39
CA GLN A 36 -20.07 -58.40 -41.61
C GLN A 36 -20.87 -58.76 -42.91
N PRO A 37 -20.23 -58.77 -44.11
CA PRO A 37 -20.90 -58.91 -45.41
C PRO A 37 -20.73 -60.29 -46.07
N GLU A 38 -21.57 -60.60 -47.07
CA GLU A 38 -21.19 -61.47 -48.18
C GLU A 38 -22.10 -61.29 -49.43
N GLU A 39 -21.88 -62.15 -50.44
CA GLU A 39 -22.78 -62.48 -51.57
C GLU A 39 -23.16 -61.40 -52.60
N LYS A 40 -22.68 -61.59 -53.84
CA LYS A 40 -22.94 -60.67 -54.98
C LYS A 40 -23.35 -61.35 -56.30
N SER A 41 -23.51 -62.68 -56.30
CA SER A 41 -23.77 -63.49 -57.51
C SER A 41 -25.21 -63.39 -58.02
N ASP A 42 -26.18 -63.50 -57.13
CA ASP A 42 -27.57 -63.87 -57.47
C ASP A 42 -28.44 -62.77 -58.10
N ARG A 43 -27.91 -61.54 -58.20
CA ARG A 43 -28.67 -60.40 -58.75
C ARG A 43 -28.87 -60.48 -60.26
N MET A 44 -27.93 -61.06 -61.02
CA MET A 44 -28.09 -61.21 -62.48
C MET A 44 -29.06 -62.32 -62.86
N ALA A 45 -29.05 -63.46 -62.16
CA ALA A 45 -29.99 -64.56 -62.38
C ALA A 45 -31.45 -64.11 -62.16
N ASN A 46 -31.70 -63.41 -61.05
CA ASN A 46 -33.03 -62.87 -60.71
C ASN A 46 -33.55 -61.81 -61.72
N LEU A 47 -32.66 -61.04 -62.36
CA LEU A 47 -33.07 -60.07 -63.39
C LEU A 47 -33.48 -60.76 -64.70
N LEU A 48 -32.78 -61.83 -65.11
CA LEU A 48 -33.09 -62.57 -66.34
C LEU A 48 -34.38 -63.38 -66.23
N ASP A 49 -34.62 -64.04 -65.09
CA ASP A 49 -35.88 -64.75 -64.81
C ASP A 49 -37.09 -63.79 -64.80
N ARG A 50 -36.94 -62.61 -64.16
CA ARG A 50 -37.97 -61.55 -64.21
C ARG A 50 -38.27 -61.09 -65.64
N PHE A 51 -37.25 -60.91 -66.48
CA PHE A 51 -37.43 -60.57 -67.89
C PHE A 51 -38.14 -61.68 -68.69
N HIS A 52 -37.82 -62.95 -68.43
CA HIS A 52 -38.49 -64.08 -69.09
C HIS A 52 -39.96 -64.23 -68.65
N LYS A 53 -40.26 -64.05 -67.36
CA LYS A 53 -41.64 -64.05 -66.85
C LYS A 53 -42.46 -62.86 -67.39
N ALA A 54 -41.89 -61.66 -67.42
CA ALA A 54 -42.52 -60.49 -68.02
C ALA A 54 -42.82 -60.69 -69.52
N ARG A 55 -41.86 -61.21 -70.29
CA ARG A 55 -42.06 -61.55 -71.71
C ARG A 55 -43.15 -62.61 -71.91
N LYS A 56 -43.20 -63.64 -71.06
CA LYS A 56 -44.21 -64.71 -71.18
C LYS A 56 -45.62 -64.23 -70.85
N TRP A 57 -45.76 -63.24 -69.96
CA TRP A 57 -47.03 -62.57 -69.67
C TRP A 57 -47.49 -61.65 -70.82
N LEU A 58 -46.58 -60.82 -71.34
CA LEU A 58 -46.88 -59.81 -72.38
C LEU A 58 -47.42 -60.37 -73.71
N PHE A 59 -47.16 -61.64 -74.01
CA PHE A 59 -47.63 -62.34 -75.22
C PHE A 59 -48.73 -63.39 -74.95
N SER A 60 -49.26 -63.48 -73.72
CA SER A 60 -50.27 -64.48 -73.35
C SER A 60 -51.69 -63.92 -73.17
N ASP A 61 -51.88 -62.60 -73.12
CA ASP A 61 -53.19 -61.95 -72.99
C ASP A 61 -53.27 -60.74 -73.93
N TRP A 62 -54.25 -60.72 -74.83
CA TRP A 62 -54.46 -59.65 -75.81
C TRP A 62 -54.68 -58.28 -75.17
N ARG A 63 -55.19 -58.25 -73.93
CA ARG A 63 -55.37 -57.01 -73.14
C ARG A 63 -54.05 -56.31 -72.83
N ALA A 64 -52.96 -57.06 -72.67
CA ALA A 64 -51.63 -56.50 -72.42
C ALA A 64 -51.09 -55.69 -73.63
N LEU A 65 -51.40 -56.13 -74.85
CA LEU A 65 -51.02 -55.42 -76.08
C LEU A 65 -51.78 -54.09 -76.24
N ILE A 66 -53.06 -54.05 -75.83
CA ILE A 66 -53.87 -52.82 -75.81
C ILE A 66 -53.36 -51.86 -74.72
N ALA A 67 -53.02 -52.35 -73.53
CA ALA A 67 -52.41 -51.53 -72.48
C ALA A 67 -51.07 -50.94 -72.93
N LEU A 68 -50.25 -51.70 -73.68
CA LEU A 68 -48.98 -51.24 -74.24
C LEU A 68 -49.18 -50.15 -75.31
N SER A 69 -50.15 -50.30 -76.22
CA SER A 69 -50.39 -49.29 -77.26
C SER A 69 -50.95 -47.97 -76.71
N LEU A 70 -51.78 -48.03 -75.67
CA LEU A 70 -52.23 -46.86 -74.90
C LEU A 70 -51.08 -46.20 -74.13
N ALA A 71 -50.17 -46.98 -73.53
CA ALA A 71 -48.99 -46.43 -72.84
C ALA A 71 -48.01 -45.73 -73.81
N VAL A 72 -47.80 -46.28 -75.02
CA VAL A 72 -46.93 -45.68 -76.04
C VAL A 72 -47.54 -44.41 -76.64
N THR A 73 -48.85 -44.40 -76.93
CA THR A 73 -49.51 -43.19 -77.46
C THR A 73 -49.69 -42.09 -76.41
N GLY A 74 -50.03 -42.44 -75.16
CA GLY A 74 -50.15 -41.50 -74.05
C GLY A 74 -48.82 -40.89 -73.58
N SER A 75 -47.69 -41.61 -73.72
CA SER A 75 -46.37 -41.05 -73.40
C SER A 75 -45.86 -40.10 -74.48
N ALA A 76 -46.20 -40.30 -75.76
CA ALA A 76 -45.85 -39.39 -76.84
C ALA A 76 -46.53 -38.01 -76.68
N THR A 77 -47.81 -37.96 -76.32
CA THR A 77 -48.52 -36.70 -76.05
C THR A 77 -48.02 -36.02 -74.77
N ALA A 78 -47.74 -36.78 -73.70
CA ALA A 78 -47.14 -36.24 -72.48
C ALA A 78 -45.75 -35.64 -72.72
N LEU A 79 -44.89 -36.27 -73.53
CA LEU A 79 -43.57 -35.73 -73.90
C LEU A 79 -43.68 -34.47 -74.77
N SER A 80 -44.63 -34.41 -75.70
CA SER A 80 -44.91 -33.22 -76.51
C SER A 80 -45.34 -32.04 -75.63
N LEU A 81 -46.28 -32.27 -74.70
CA LEU A 81 -46.71 -31.25 -73.75
C LEU A 81 -45.58 -30.81 -72.80
N ALA A 82 -44.75 -31.76 -72.35
CA ALA A 82 -43.58 -31.46 -71.52
C ALA A 82 -42.52 -30.63 -72.26
N PHE A 83 -42.41 -30.71 -73.59
CA PHE A 83 -41.57 -29.82 -74.39
C PHE A 83 -42.19 -28.42 -74.58
N LEU A 84 -43.51 -28.31 -74.70
CA LEU A 84 -44.22 -27.02 -74.76
C LEU A 84 -44.18 -26.24 -73.43
N PHE A 85 -44.24 -26.94 -72.29
CA PHE A 85 -44.05 -26.35 -70.96
C PHE A 85 -42.57 -26.20 -70.55
N LYS A 86 -41.62 -26.62 -71.39
CA LYS A 86 -40.20 -26.40 -71.17
C LYS A 86 -39.85 -24.98 -71.57
N LEU A 87 -39.85 -24.08 -70.59
CA LEU A 87 -39.38 -22.69 -70.73
C LEU A 87 -38.09 -22.65 -71.57
N PRO A 88 -37.95 -21.69 -72.52
CA PRO A 88 -36.75 -21.57 -73.33
C PRO A 88 -35.54 -21.46 -72.40
N ALA A 89 -34.49 -22.24 -72.69
CA ALA A 89 -33.32 -22.31 -71.82
C ALA A 89 -32.72 -20.91 -71.67
N VAL A 90 -32.63 -20.44 -70.42
CA VAL A 90 -31.97 -19.17 -70.08
C VAL A 90 -30.57 -19.21 -70.71
N PRO A 91 -30.15 -18.19 -71.48
CA PRO A 91 -28.92 -18.27 -72.25
C PRO A 91 -27.73 -18.53 -71.31
N ASN A 92 -26.93 -19.55 -71.62
CA ASN A 92 -25.71 -19.87 -70.89
C ASN A 92 -24.62 -18.83 -71.19
N CYS A 93 -24.78 -17.61 -70.67
CA CYS A 93 -23.87 -16.49 -70.80
C CYS A 93 -22.37 -16.84 -70.63
N PRO A 94 -21.94 -17.65 -69.63
CA PRO A 94 -20.52 -18.02 -69.49
C PRO A 94 -19.96 -18.96 -70.58
N SER A 95 -20.75 -19.38 -71.57
CA SER A 95 -20.30 -20.22 -72.69
C SER A 95 -20.55 -19.61 -74.08
N ILE A 96 -20.77 -18.30 -74.17
CA ILE A 96 -21.08 -17.61 -75.44
C ILE A 96 -19.80 -17.20 -76.19
N PHE A 97 -19.74 -17.47 -77.49
CA PHE A 97 -18.71 -16.93 -78.38
C PHE A 97 -19.08 -15.50 -78.82
N TRP A 98 -18.63 -14.50 -78.06
CA TRP A 98 -19.03 -13.10 -78.19
C TRP A 98 -18.98 -12.48 -79.60
N PRO A 99 -18.02 -12.80 -80.50
CA PRO A 99 -18.00 -12.24 -81.85
C PRO A 99 -19.23 -12.56 -82.71
N LEU A 100 -19.99 -13.63 -82.38
CA LEU A 100 -21.23 -14.01 -83.08
C LEU A 100 -22.50 -13.75 -82.24
N ALA A 101 -22.39 -13.21 -81.03
CA ALA A 101 -23.54 -12.89 -80.18
C ALA A 101 -24.21 -11.57 -80.61
N SER A 102 -25.54 -11.61 -80.77
CA SER A 102 -26.35 -10.43 -81.07
C SER A 102 -26.27 -9.39 -79.94
N ALA A 103 -26.50 -8.11 -80.28
CA ALA A 103 -26.46 -7.02 -79.32
C ALA A 103 -27.50 -7.18 -78.18
N SER A 104 -28.68 -7.72 -78.48
CA SER A 104 -29.71 -8.03 -77.46
C SER A 104 -29.26 -9.14 -76.50
N LEU A 105 -28.56 -10.16 -76.99
CA LEU A 105 -28.01 -11.24 -76.16
C LEU A 105 -26.82 -10.74 -75.31
N ARG A 106 -25.98 -9.83 -75.85
CA ARG A 106 -24.93 -9.16 -75.08
C ARG A 106 -25.52 -8.31 -73.95
N LEU A 107 -26.52 -7.48 -74.26
CA LEU A 107 -27.21 -6.63 -73.28
C LEU A 107 -27.82 -7.47 -72.15
N HIS A 108 -28.59 -8.51 -72.49
CA HIS A 108 -29.24 -9.37 -71.51
C HIS A 108 -28.24 -10.16 -70.63
N CYS A 109 -27.15 -10.67 -71.22
CA CYS A 109 -26.10 -11.31 -70.42
C CYS A 109 -25.31 -10.32 -69.55
N ALA A 110 -25.19 -9.06 -69.98
CA ALA A 110 -24.61 -7.99 -69.17
C ALA A 110 -25.51 -7.60 -67.99
N GLU A 111 -26.83 -7.49 -68.18
CA GLU A 111 -27.81 -7.33 -67.10
C GLU A 111 -27.70 -8.46 -66.05
N ILE A 112 -27.58 -9.72 -66.50
CA ILE A 112 -27.39 -10.90 -65.63
C ILE A 112 -26.05 -10.84 -64.87
N ALA A 113 -25.00 -10.31 -65.49
CA ALA A 113 -23.71 -10.13 -64.81
C ALA A 113 -23.78 -8.99 -63.77
N ALA A 114 -24.30 -7.82 -64.16
CA ALA A 114 -24.51 -6.67 -63.28
C ALA A 114 -25.40 -6.99 -62.09
N GLY A 115 -26.46 -7.77 -62.28
CA GLY A 115 -27.39 -8.20 -61.22
C GLY A 115 -26.78 -9.00 -60.07
N LYS A 116 -25.52 -9.45 -60.18
CA LYS A 116 -24.74 -10.01 -59.05
C LYS A 116 -24.19 -8.93 -58.11
N ARG A 117 -24.20 -7.66 -58.53
CA ARG A 117 -23.72 -6.47 -57.80
C ARG A 117 -22.31 -6.64 -57.20
N THR A 118 -21.35 -7.10 -58.02
CA THR A 118 -19.93 -7.14 -57.65
C THR A 118 -19.10 -6.32 -58.63
N THR A 119 -18.02 -5.71 -58.14
CA THR A 119 -17.08 -4.93 -58.95
C THR A 119 -16.55 -5.69 -60.17
N ARG A 120 -16.40 -7.03 -60.08
CA ARG A 120 -15.93 -7.84 -61.22
C ARG A 120 -17.03 -8.02 -62.26
N ASP A 121 -18.22 -8.42 -61.82
CA ASP A 121 -19.31 -8.77 -62.73
C ASP A 121 -19.97 -7.51 -63.34
N LEU A 122 -19.91 -6.35 -62.67
CA LEU A 122 -20.28 -5.05 -63.24
C LEU A 122 -19.28 -4.59 -64.32
N LEU A 123 -17.97 -4.83 -64.14
CA LEU A 123 -16.99 -4.57 -65.20
C LEU A 123 -17.19 -5.52 -66.39
N GLU A 124 -17.48 -6.80 -66.13
CA GLU A 124 -17.85 -7.76 -67.19
C GLU A 124 -19.08 -7.26 -67.98
N ALA A 125 -20.13 -6.79 -67.29
CA ALA A 125 -21.31 -6.20 -67.93
C ALA A 125 -20.97 -5.00 -68.82
N ILE A 126 -20.18 -4.04 -68.33
CA ILE A 126 -19.74 -2.86 -69.10
C ILE A 126 -18.91 -3.28 -70.33
N GLU A 127 -17.97 -4.21 -70.19
CA GLU A 127 -17.12 -4.69 -71.28
C GLU A 127 -17.93 -5.35 -72.42
N LEU A 128 -19.04 -6.03 -72.11
CA LEU A 128 -19.91 -6.64 -73.11
C LEU A 128 -20.65 -5.59 -73.95
N VAL A 129 -21.18 -4.53 -73.33
CA VAL A 129 -22.06 -3.55 -74.01
C VAL A 129 -21.32 -2.33 -74.58
N LYS A 130 -20.14 -1.96 -74.06
CA LYS A 130 -19.33 -0.84 -74.61
C LYS A 130 -18.88 -1.02 -76.07
N THR A 131 -19.04 -2.24 -76.60
CA THR A 131 -18.63 -2.62 -77.96
C THR A 131 -19.70 -2.37 -79.03
N LEU A 132 -20.87 -1.85 -78.65
CA LEU A 132 -21.93 -1.48 -79.59
C LEU A 132 -21.54 -0.20 -80.37
N PRO A 133 -21.62 -0.20 -81.71
CA PRO A 133 -21.42 1.00 -82.53
C PRO A 133 -22.46 2.11 -82.27
N PRO A 134 -22.13 3.41 -82.47
CA PRO A 134 -23.06 4.52 -82.27
C PRO A 134 -24.32 4.52 -83.15
N ASP A 135 -24.29 3.84 -84.29
CA ASP A 135 -25.40 3.66 -85.22
C ASP A 135 -26.33 2.48 -84.85
N HIS A 136 -26.03 1.74 -83.78
CA HIS A 136 -26.81 0.58 -83.37
C HIS A 136 -28.07 0.97 -82.58
N PRO A 137 -29.27 0.41 -82.85
CA PRO A 137 -30.53 0.81 -82.19
C PRO A 137 -30.59 0.67 -80.65
N LEU A 138 -29.69 -0.11 -80.04
CA LEU A 138 -29.56 -0.24 -78.57
C LEU A 138 -28.41 0.59 -77.97
N TYR A 139 -27.77 1.49 -78.74
CA TYR A 139 -26.59 2.23 -78.29
C TYR A 139 -26.86 3.15 -77.09
N ASP A 140 -27.94 3.94 -77.13
CA ASP A 140 -28.28 4.84 -76.02
C ASP A 140 -28.69 4.08 -74.74
N GLU A 141 -29.33 2.91 -74.88
CA GLU A 141 -29.63 2.03 -73.74
C GLU A 141 -28.35 1.43 -73.15
N ALA A 142 -27.45 0.91 -73.99
CA ALA A 142 -26.14 0.44 -73.54
C ALA A 142 -25.34 1.55 -72.84
N LYS A 143 -25.36 2.78 -73.36
CA LYS A 143 -24.75 3.95 -72.74
C LYS A 143 -25.37 4.29 -71.37
N ARG A 144 -26.70 4.18 -71.24
CA ARG A 144 -27.41 4.36 -69.96
C ARG A 144 -27.02 3.30 -68.94
N LEU A 145 -26.92 2.03 -69.34
CA LEU A 145 -26.50 0.92 -68.49
C LEU A 145 -25.03 1.03 -68.08
N ILE A 146 -24.13 1.46 -68.97
CA ILE A 146 -22.73 1.72 -68.64
C ILE A 146 -22.61 2.78 -67.54
N GLU A 147 -23.36 3.88 -67.63
CA GLU A 147 -23.36 4.90 -66.57
C GLU A 147 -23.90 4.33 -65.25
N LEU A 148 -25.03 3.61 -65.28
CA LEU A 148 -25.63 2.98 -64.10
C LEU A 148 -24.62 2.05 -63.39
N TRP A 149 -24.03 1.11 -64.12
CA TRP A 149 -23.09 0.13 -63.56
C TRP A 149 -21.76 0.77 -63.12
N ALA A 150 -21.34 1.87 -63.75
CA ALA A 150 -20.19 2.64 -63.32
C ALA A 150 -20.46 3.42 -62.00
N GLN A 151 -21.69 3.90 -61.78
CA GLN A 151 -22.12 4.45 -60.48
C GLN A 151 -22.22 3.34 -59.41
N GLU A 152 -22.77 2.16 -59.75
CA GLU A 152 -22.81 1.01 -58.82
C GLU A 152 -21.41 0.58 -58.35
N ILE A 153 -20.39 0.64 -59.22
CA ILE A 153 -18.99 0.40 -58.81
C ILE A 153 -18.51 1.47 -57.81
N LEU A 154 -18.85 2.75 -57.99
CA LEU A 154 -18.51 3.80 -57.02
C LEU A 154 -19.24 3.61 -55.68
N ASP A 155 -20.47 3.11 -55.71
CA ASP A 155 -21.28 2.89 -54.51
C ASP A 155 -20.87 1.62 -53.75
N LEU A 156 -20.41 0.57 -54.43
CA LEU A 156 -19.66 -0.53 -53.80
C LEU A 156 -18.36 -0.04 -53.15
N GLY A 157 -17.71 0.98 -53.75
CA GLY A 157 -16.59 1.69 -53.14
C GLY A 157 -16.98 2.44 -51.86
N GLU A 158 -18.11 3.14 -51.85
CA GLU A 158 -18.64 3.79 -50.64
C GLU A 158 -19.02 2.76 -49.57
N GLU A 159 -19.64 1.62 -49.92
CA GLU A 159 -19.95 0.53 -48.98
C GLU A 159 -18.67 -0.04 -48.34
N ALA A 160 -17.61 -0.28 -49.12
CA ALA A 160 -16.31 -0.72 -48.60
C ALA A 160 -15.69 0.35 -47.68
N PHE A 161 -15.76 1.64 -48.02
CA PHE A 161 -15.29 2.73 -47.17
C PHE A 161 -16.06 2.78 -45.84
N GLN A 162 -17.40 2.74 -45.89
CA GLN A 162 -18.28 2.77 -44.73
C GLN A 162 -18.11 1.53 -43.82
N ALA A 163 -17.71 0.39 -44.38
CA ALA A 163 -17.35 -0.83 -43.66
C ALA A 163 -15.96 -0.77 -42.97
N GLY A 164 -15.09 0.18 -43.34
CA GLY A 164 -13.74 0.36 -42.79
C GLY A 164 -12.60 0.01 -43.75
N ASN A 165 -12.90 -0.42 -44.98
CA ASN A 165 -11.90 -0.91 -45.94
C ASN A 165 -11.51 0.21 -46.93
N LEU A 166 -10.83 1.27 -46.46
CA LEU A 166 -10.42 2.41 -47.30
C LEU A 166 -9.64 1.99 -48.55
N ASP A 167 -8.70 1.06 -48.44
CA ASP A 167 -7.91 0.60 -49.58
C ASP A 167 -8.77 -0.19 -50.60
N GLU A 168 -9.76 -0.94 -50.15
CA GLU A 168 -10.70 -1.64 -51.03
C GLU A 168 -11.64 -0.66 -51.75
N ALA A 169 -12.09 0.38 -51.06
CA ALA A 169 -12.87 1.47 -51.64
C ALA A 169 -12.10 2.18 -52.77
N ILE A 170 -10.86 2.60 -52.48
CA ILE A 170 -9.97 3.25 -53.47
C ILE A 170 -9.67 2.30 -54.64
N ASN A 171 -9.35 1.04 -54.37
CA ASN A 171 -9.10 0.02 -55.41
C ASN A 171 -10.35 -0.37 -56.20
N THR A 172 -11.55 -0.06 -55.71
CA THR A 172 -12.82 -0.28 -56.42
C THR A 172 -13.15 0.94 -57.30
N ALA A 173 -13.08 2.15 -56.75
CA ALA A 173 -13.27 3.38 -57.52
C ALA A 173 -12.25 3.54 -58.67
N ASN A 174 -10.98 3.15 -58.45
CA ASN A 174 -9.95 3.17 -59.51
C ASN A 174 -10.22 2.23 -60.69
N LYS A 175 -11.17 1.29 -60.58
CA LYS A 175 -11.56 0.39 -61.68
C LYS A 175 -12.68 0.96 -62.56
N VAL A 176 -13.34 2.04 -62.14
CA VAL A 176 -14.45 2.66 -62.88
C VAL A 176 -13.99 3.04 -64.30
N PRO A 177 -14.60 2.47 -65.36
CA PRO A 177 -14.16 2.68 -66.75
C PRO A 177 -14.16 4.15 -67.15
N LYS A 178 -13.29 4.53 -68.10
CA LYS A 178 -13.13 5.91 -68.61
C LYS A 178 -14.23 6.33 -69.60
N VAL A 179 -15.44 5.83 -69.42
CA VAL A 179 -16.62 6.08 -70.26
C VAL A 179 -17.82 6.41 -69.36
N GLY A 180 -18.64 7.37 -69.78
CA GLY A 180 -19.68 7.95 -68.93
C GLY A 180 -19.16 9.11 -68.05
N SER A 181 -20.08 9.72 -67.29
CA SER A 181 -19.79 10.77 -66.31
C SER A 181 -19.26 10.24 -64.99
N ALA A 182 -19.55 8.97 -64.63
CA ALA A 182 -19.12 8.34 -63.39
C ALA A 182 -17.60 8.46 -63.14
N HIS A 183 -16.78 8.32 -64.18
CA HIS A 183 -15.31 8.43 -64.05
C HIS A 183 -14.86 9.80 -63.47
N GLY A 184 -15.61 10.87 -63.75
CA GLY A 184 -15.31 12.20 -63.22
C GLY A 184 -15.47 12.31 -61.70
N GLN A 185 -16.24 11.42 -61.06
CA GLN A 185 -16.42 11.41 -59.60
C GLN A 185 -15.33 10.64 -58.85
N VAL A 186 -14.54 9.81 -59.55
CA VAL A 186 -13.58 8.87 -58.94
C VAL A 186 -12.58 9.59 -58.04
N GLU A 187 -11.93 10.63 -58.57
CA GLU A 187 -10.88 11.35 -57.83
C GLU A 187 -11.44 12.08 -56.61
N ASP A 188 -12.64 12.65 -56.72
CA ASP A 188 -13.26 13.43 -55.64
C ASP A 188 -13.87 12.55 -54.55
N ARG A 189 -14.46 11.38 -54.88
CA ARG A 189 -14.82 10.38 -53.85
C ARG A 189 -13.56 9.90 -53.11
N ILE A 190 -12.46 9.60 -53.82
CA ILE A 190 -11.19 9.20 -53.21
C ILE A 190 -10.59 10.31 -52.31
N LYS A 191 -10.64 11.58 -52.71
CA LYS A 191 -10.25 12.74 -51.87
C LYS A 191 -11.12 12.82 -50.61
N ARG A 192 -12.45 12.74 -50.74
CA ARG A 192 -13.39 12.75 -49.60
C ARG A 192 -13.07 11.63 -48.61
N TRP A 193 -12.96 10.39 -49.06
CA TRP A 193 -12.66 9.24 -48.21
C TRP A 193 -11.34 9.39 -47.45
N ARG A 194 -10.26 9.80 -48.14
CA ARG A 194 -8.95 10.04 -47.51
C ARG A 194 -8.98 11.16 -46.47
N SER A 195 -9.70 12.25 -46.75
CA SER A 195 -9.84 13.40 -45.84
C SER A 195 -10.61 13.03 -44.56
N ILE A 196 -11.75 12.34 -44.71
CA ILE A 196 -12.56 11.84 -43.59
C ILE A 196 -11.75 10.85 -42.75
N TRP A 197 -11.06 9.91 -43.39
CA TRP A 197 -10.25 8.90 -42.71
C TRP A 197 -9.08 9.49 -41.92
N SER A 198 -8.31 10.40 -42.53
CA SER A 198 -7.20 11.11 -41.87
C SER A 198 -7.69 11.94 -40.66
N SER A 199 -8.86 12.55 -40.79
CA SER A 199 -9.51 13.29 -39.70
C SER A 199 -9.91 12.37 -38.54
N ALA A 200 -10.49 11.20 -38.84
CA ALA A 200 -10.89 10.21 -37.85
C ALA A 200 -9.68 9.60 -37.12
N GLU A 201 -8.60 9.25 -37.85
CA GLU A 201 -7.35 8.83 -37.23
C GLU A 201 -6.73 9.91 -36.33
N SER A 202 -6.80 11.19 -36.74
CA SER A 202 -6.31 12.30 -35.91
C SER A 202 -7.05 12.40 -34.58
N LEU A 203 -8.39 12.28 -34.60
CA LEU A 203 -9.22 12.25 -33.38
C LEU A 203 -8.91 11.05 -32.49
N TYR A 204 -8.78 9.85 -33.09
CA TYR A 204 -8.46 8.63 -32.34
C TYR A 204 -7.08 8.73 -31.65
N ARG A 205 -6.05 9.19 -32.37
CA ARG A 205 -4.70 9.40 -31.81
C ARG A 205 -4.69 10.45 -30.69
N LYS A 206 -5.42 11.56 -30.86
CA LYS A 206 -5.58 12.60 -29.80
C LYS A 206 -6.25 12.05 -28.55
N ALA A 207 -7.23 11.15 -28.69
CA ALA A 207 -7.87 10.50 -27.55
C ALA A 207 -6.90 9.57 -26.81
N GLU A 208 -6.10 8.76 -27.53
CA GLU A 208 -5.05 7.96 -26.89
C GLU A 208 -3.97 8.81 -26.19
N ASP A 209 -3.51 9.90 -26.82
CA ASP A 209 -2.53 10.81 -26.23
C ASP A 209 -3.06 11.56 -25.01
N ALA A 210 -4.38 11.78 -24.94
CA ALA A 210 -5.04 12.28 -23.74
C ALA A 210 -5.07 11.21 -22.63
N LEU A 211 -5.31 9.94 -22.95
CA LEU A 211 -5.22 8.83 -21.98
C LEU A 211 -3.79 8.64 -21.43
N ARG A 212 -2.77 8.69 -22.30
CA ARG A 212 -1.34 8.66 -21.90
C ARG A 212 -0.95 9.80 -20.96
N LYS A 213 -1.71 10.90 -20.96
CA LYS A 213 -1.53 12.09 -20.11
C LYS A 213 -2.52 12.16 -18.94
N GLU A 214 -3.12 11.02 -18.55
CA GLU A 214 -4.13 10.87 -17.49
C GLU A 214 -5.42 11.73 -17.69
N ASN A 215 -5.58 12.41 -18.84
CA ASN A 215 -6.65 13.38 -19.11
C ASN A 215 -7.88 12.70 -19.74
N TRP A 216 -8.59 11.91 -18.92
CA TRP A 216 -9.77 11.16 -19.35
C TRP A 216 -10.87 12.04 -20.00
N ARG A 217 -11.03 13.29 -19.53
CA ARG A 217 -12.07 14.22 -20.02
C ARG A 217 -11.79 14.65 -21.46
N LEU A 218 -10.53 14.96 -21.78
CA LEU A 218 -10.13 15.25 -23.16
C LEU A 218 -10.25 13.99 -24.03
N ALA A 219 -9.86 12.81 -23.52
CA ALA A 219 -9.99 11.56 -24.26
C ALA A 219 -11.45 11.25 -24.66
N LEU A 220 -12.41 11.41 -23.75
CA LEU A 220 -13.83 11.27 -24.07
C LEU A 220 -14.31 12.34 -25.06
N THR A 221 -13.81 13.58 -24.95
CA THR A 221 -14.18 14.68 -25.85
C THR A 221 -13.72 14.41 -27.29
N GLU A 222 -12.49 13.94 -27.49
CA GLU A 222 -11.96 13.59 -28.81
C GLU A 222 -12.61 12.31 -29.36
N ALA A 223 -12.89 11.32 -28.51
CA ALA A 223 -13.65 10.12 -28.90
C ALA A 223 -15.08 10.46 -29.34
N GLY A 224 -15.79 11.35 -28.63
CA GLY A 224 -17.14 11.79 -28.99
C GLY A 224 -17.23 12.44 -30.37
N ARG A 225 -16.16 13.10 -30.83
CA ARG A 225 -16.09 13.68 -32.18
C ARG A 225 -16.08 12.62 -33.29
N LEU A 226 -15.70 11.37 -33.01
CA LEU A 226 -15.81 10.26 -33.98
C LEU A 226 -17.27 9.94 -34.35
N LEU A 227 -18.24 10.27 -33.49
CA LEU A 227 -19.67 10.13 -33.80
C LEU A 227 -20.15 11.12 -34.86
N SER A 228 -19.39 12.20 -35.11
CA SER A 228 -19.67 13.21 -36.15
C SER A 228 -18.84 13.02 -37.43
N ILE A 229 -17.99 11.99 -37.49
CA ILE A 229 -17.26 11.60 -38.70
C ILE A 229 -18.23 10.90 -39.66
N ASP A 230 -18.23 11.26 -40.94
CA ASP A 230 -19.05 10.67 -42.00
C ASP A 230 -18.51 9.30 -42.45
N ASN A 231 -18.43 8.36 -41.49
CA ASN A 231 -18.05 6.97 -41.72
C ASN A 231 -18.56 6.03 -40.61
N LYS A 232 -19.40 5.06 -40.97
CA LYS A 232 -20.07 4.14 -40.04
C LYS A 232 -19.10 3.30 -39.20
N PHE A 233 -18.01 2.80 -39.77
CA PHE A 233 -16.98 2.03 -39.04
C PHE A 233 -16.29 2.87 -37.95
N TRP A 234 -16.02 4.16 -38.22
CA TRP A 234 -15.48 5.07 -37.21
C TRP A 234 -16.51 5.43 -36.13
N GLN A 235 -17.76 5.73 -36.51
CA GLN A 235 -18.87 6.03 -35.59
C GLN A 235 -19.23 4.86 -34.65
N THR A 236 -19.05 3.61 -35.10
CA THR A 236 -19.51 2.41 -34.37
C THR A 236 -18.33 1.60 -33.82
N THR A 237 -17.66 0.82 -34.67
CA THR A 237 -16.59 -0.11 -34.28
C THR A 237 -15.44 0.58 -33.55
N LYS A 238 -14.87 1.65 -34.14
CA LYS A 238 -13.70 2.33 -33.55
C LYS A 238 -14.07 3.20 -32.35
N TYR A 239 -15.23 3.85 -32.37
CA TYR A 239 -15.76 4.54 -31.19
C TYR A 239 -15.95 3.58 -30.01
N GLN A 240 -16.54 2.40 -30.22
CA GLN A 240 -16.78 1.43 -29.14
C GLN A 240 -15.48 0.80 -28.61
N GLU A 241 -14.51 0.52 -29.49
CA GLU A 241 -13.16 0.08 -29.10
C GLU A 241 -12.48 1.14 -28.21
N LEU A 242 -12.53 2.42 -28.61
CA LEU A 242 -11.95 3.53 -27.88
C LEU A 242 -12.68 3.82 -26.56
N SER A 243 -14.01 3.73 -26.54
CA SER A 243 -14.83 3.90 -25.33
C SER A 243 -14.53 2.84 -24.26
N THR A 244 -14.35 1.58 -24.69
CA THR A 244 -13.89 0.48 -23.83
C THR A 244 -12.51 0.78 -23.23
N LYS A 245 -11.55 1.21 -24.08
CA LYS A 245 -10.19 1.61 -23.66
C LYS A 245 -10.19 2.78 -22.66
N ILE A 246 -10.98 3.83 -22.92
CA ILE A 246 -11.14 4.98 -22.03
C ILE A 246 -11.67 4.55 -20.67
N THR A 247 -12.69 3.68 -20.64
CA THR A 247 -13.32 3.21 -19.41
C THR A 247 -12.35 2.40 -18.56
N ALA A 248 -11.67 1.40 -19.14
CA ALA A 248 -10.66 0.61 -18.42
C ALA A 248 -9.51 1.49 -17.90
N THR A 249 -9.03 2.46 -18.70
CA THR A 249 -7.97 3.38 -18.28
C THR A 249 -8.42 4.29 -17.12
N ARG A 250 -9.68 4.73 -17.11
CA ARG A 250 -10.26 5.52 -16.00
C ARG A 250 -10.33 4.71 -14.70
N GLU A 251 -10.67 3.41 -14.78
CA GLU A 251 -10.63 2.51 -13.63
C GLU A 251 -9.20 2.35 -13.09
N ASP A 252 -8.21 2.16 -13.97
CA ASP A 252 -6.80 2.07 -13.58
C ASP A 252 -6.27 3.37 -12.96
N ILE A 253 -6.59 4.55 -13.52
CA ILE A 253 -6.30 5.86 -12.90
C ILE A 253 -6.92 5.94 -11.50
N THR A 254 -8.13 5.39 -11.32
CA THR A 254 -8.81 5.36 -10.02
C THR A 254 -8.11 4.42 -9.02
N LYS A 255 -7.56 3.29 -9.47
CA LYS A 255 -6.69 2.41 -8.65
C LYS A 255 -5.42 3.14 -8.22
N ILE A 256 -4.75 3.81 -9.16
CA ILE A 256 -3.52 4.61 -8.92
C ILE A 256 -3.78 5.72 -7.89
N ALA A 257 -4.87 6.47 -8.02
CA ALA A 257 -5.22 7.53 -7.09
C ALA A 257 -5.48 6.99 -5.67
N LYS A 258 -6.25 5.90 -5.53
CA LYS A 258 -6.49 5.24 -4.24
C LYS A 258 -5.18 4.72 -3.61
N ALA A 259 -4.31 4.13 -4.41
CA ALA A 259 -3.01 3.63 -3.95
C ALA A 259 -2.11 4.76 -3.42
N LYS A 260 -2.04 5.92 -4.09
CA LYS A 260 -1.30 7.09 -3.59
C LYS A 260 -1.80 7.55 -2.22
N ASN A 261 -3.10 7.74 -2.05
CA ASN A 261 -3.69 8.14 -0.77
C ASN A 261 -3.41 7.13 0.36
N LEU A 262 -3.36 5.84 0.05
CA LEU A 262 -2.98 4.78 1.00
C LEU A 262 -1.48 4.83 1.36
N ILE A 263 -0.60 5.10 0.40
CA ILE A 263 0.84 5.28 0.64
C ILE A 263 1.10 6.51 1.51
N GLU A 264 0.40 7.61 1.26
CA GLU A 264 0.44 8.84 2.06
C GLU A 264 -0.11 8.64 3.49
N SER A 265 -1.11 7.77 3.65
CA SER A 265 -1.64 7.36 4.96
C SER A 265 -0.67 6.51 5.77
N GLY A 266 0.31 5.88 5.11
CA GLY A 266 1.36 5.07 5.72
C GLY A 266 0.89 3.77 6.38
N GLY A 267 1.84 3.01 6.94
CA GLY A 267 1.59 1.75 7.62
C GLY A 267 1.44 0.53 6.69
N LEU A 268 1.83 -0.63 7.21
CA LEU A 268 2.00 -1.87 6.44
C LEU A 268 0.74 -2.30 5.66
N GLN A 269 -0.44 -2.25 6.29
CA GLN A 269 -1.71 -2.67 5.67
C GLN A 269 -2.10 -1.77 4.49
N ASN A 270 -1.95 -0.46 4.62
CA ASN A 270 -2.27 0.49 3.56
C ASN A 270 -1.31 0.35 2.37
N LEU A 271 -0.01 0.17 2.64
CA LEU A 271 0.99 -0.09 1.60
C LEU A 271 0.73 -1.42 0.87
N ALA A 272 0.35 -2.48 1.58
CA ALA A 272 0.01 -3.77 0.98
C ALA A 272 -1.24 -3.68 0.07
N GLU A 273 -2.30 -2.96 0.51
CA GLU A 273 -3.49 -2.74 -0.32
C GLU A 273 -3.19 -1.81 -1.52
N ALA A 274 -2.33 -0.81 -1.36
CA ALA A 274 -1.85 0.04 -2.45
C ALA A 274 -1.09 -0.77 -3.53
N ILE A 275 -0.17 -1.64 -3.09
CA ILE A 275 0.55 -2.60 -3.94
C ILE A 275 -0.42 -3.51 -4.69
N LYS A 276 -1.44 -4.04 -4.01
CA LYS A 276 -2.48 -4.91 -4.57
C LYS A 276 -3.34 -4.19 -5.62
N LEU A 277 -3.77 -2.96 -5.35
CA LEU A 277 -4.53 -2.12 -6.28
C LEU A 277 -3.73 -1.82 -7.57
N VAL A 278 -2.44 -1.53 -7.45
CA VAL A 278 -1.57 -1.20 -8.59
C VAL A 278 -1.13 -2.44 -9.36
N SER A 279 -0.90 -3.57 -8.68
CA SER A 279 -0.58 -4.85 -9.32
C SER A 279 -1.74 -5.42 -10.16
N ALA A 280 -2.96 -4.93 -9.93
CA ALA A 280 -4.17 -5.26 -10.71
C ALA A 280 -4.38 -4.34 -11.95
N ILE A 281 -3.35 -3.61 -12.38
CA ILE A 281 -3.35 -2.79 -13.62
C ILE A 281 -2.76 -3.62 -14.76
N ASN A 282 -3.46 -3.67 -15.90
CA ASN A 282 -3.05 -4.45 -17.06
C ASN A 282 -1.83 -3.80 -17.76
N ASN A 283 -0.87 -4.60 -18.26
CA ASN A 283 0.31 -4.09 -18.97
C ASN A 283 0.01 -3.43 -20.33
N GLN A 284 -1.21 -3.60 -20.86
CA GLN A 284 -1.73 -2.87 -22.03
C GLN A 284 -2.40 -1.53 -21.66
N SER A 285 -2.53 -1.20 -20.38
CA SER A 285 -3.15 0.06 -19.93
C SER A 285 -2.24 1.26 -20.22
N TYR A 286 -2.82 2.36 -20.74
CA TYR A 286 -2.07 3.59 -21.06
C TYR A 286 -1.38 4.23 -19.84
N VAL A 287 -1.76 3.84 -18.62
CA VAL A 287 -1.18 4.30 -17.35
C VAL A 287 -0.35 3.23 -16.62
N TYR A 288 -0.04 2.10 -17.27
CA TYR A 288 0.70 0.99 -16.65
C TYR A 288 2.07 1.42 -16.08
N GLN A 289 2.85 2.22 -16.83
CA GLN A 289 4.12 2.76 -16.35
C GLN A 289 3.93 3.59 -15.07
N ARG A 290 2.90 4.45 -15.05
CA ARG A 290 2.57 5.28 -13.87
C ARG A 290 2.14 4.44 -12.67
N GLY A 291 1.55 3.26 -12.92
CA GLY A 291 1.38 2.21 -11.93
C GLY A 291 2.72 1.70 -11.40
N GLN A 292 3.66 1.28 -12.26
CA GLN A 292 4.96 0.75 -11.82
C GLN A 292 5.77 1.77 -10.99
N GLU A 293 5.68 3.07 -11.30
CA GLU A 293 6.28 4.14 -10.48
C GLU A 293 5.70 4.16 -9.05
N VAL A 294 4.37 4.13 -8.91
CA VAL A 294 3.69 4.09 -7.59
C VAL A 294 3.95 2.77 -6.86
N LEU A 295 4.14 1.66 -7.58
CA LEU A 295 4.51 0.37 -7.03
C LEU A 295 5.91 0.39 -6.41
N ALA A 296 6.87 1.02 -7.09
CA ALA A 296 8.22 1.24 -6.58
C ALA A 296 8.22 2.20 -5.36
N ASP A 297 7.40 3.26 -5.38
CA ASP A 297 7.29 4.18 -4.23
C ASP A 297 6.65 3.51 -3.00
N ALA A 298 5.64 2.66 -3.19
CA ALA A 298 5.09 1.82 -2.11
C ALA A 298 6.13 0.84 -1.55
N GLY A 299 6.94 0.22 -2.42
CA GLY A 299 8.02 -0.68 -2.02
C GLY A 299 9.13 0.02 -1.22
N LYS A 300 9.53 1.25 -1.61
CA LYS A 300 10.44 2.09 -0.81
C LYS A 300 9.86 2.37 0.58
N LYS A 301 8.58 2.72 0.66
CA LYS A 301 7.89 2.94 1.95
C LYS A 301 7.77 1.68 2.81
N MET A 302 7.80 0.49 2.23
CA MET A 302 7.96 -0.75 2.99
C MET A 302 9.39 -0.96 3.48
N LEU A 303 10.43 -0.63 2.69
CA LEU A 303 11.82 -0.64 3.16
C LEU A 303 12.02 0.33 4.35
N ASP A 304 11.44 1.54 4.28
CA ASP A 304 11.46 2.52 5.40
C ASP A 304 10.85 1.92 6.69
N LEU A 305 9.72 1.20 6.59
CA LEU A 305 9.07 0.55 7.74
C LEU A 305 9.87 -0.63 8.28
N ALA A 306 10.53 -1.40 7.40
CA ALA A 306 11.38 -2.50 7.80
C ALA A 306 12.66 -2.00 8.50
N GLU A 307 13.25 -0.91 8.03
CA GLU A 307 14.39 -0.25 8.66
C GLU A 307 14.03 0.22 10.08
N ALA A 308 12.91 0.92 10.23
CA ALA A 308 12.41 1.32 11.55
C ALA A 308 12.11 0.12 12.49
N ALA A 309 11.85 -1.08 11.95
CA ALA A 309 11.73 -2.30 12.77
C ALA A 309 13.10 -2.83 13.24
N LEU A 310 14.14 -2.78 12.40
CA LEU A 310 15.51 -3.11 12.82
C LEU A 310 16.05 -2.16 13.89
N ASP A 311 15.72 -0.87 13.82
CA ASP A 311 16.08 0.12 14.86
C ASP A 311 15.48 -0.24 16.23
N ARG A 312 14.28 -0.82 16.23
CA ARG A 312 13.61 -1.37 17.43
C ARG A 312 14.09 -2.78 17.83
N ARG A 313 15.12 -3.30 17.14
CA ARG A 313 15.62 -4.68 17.26
C ARG A 313 14.60 -5.79 16.96
N ASP A 314 13.65 -5.51 16.05
CA ASP A 314 12.65 -6.47 15.59
C ASP A 314 13.00 -6.98 14.18
N LEU A 315 13.84 -8.02 14.14
CA LEU A 315 14.25 -8.69 12.90
C LEU A 315 13.06 -9.37 12.20
N THR A 316 12.12 -9.94 12.96
CA THR A 316 10.99 -10.70 12.42
C THR A 316 10.08 -9.78 11.62
N THR A 317 9.62 -8.68 12.23
CA THR A 317 8.79 -7.68 11.52
C THR A 317 9.55 -7.07 10.35
N ALA A 318 10.85 -6.78 10.47
CA ALA A 318 11.64 -6.25 9.36
C ALA A 318 11.65 -7.20 8.14
N LEU A 319 11.92 -8.48 8.37
CA LEU A 319 11.93 -9.49 7.30
C LEU A 319 10.52 -9.79 6.76
N ASP A 320 9.47 -9.72 7.58
CA ASP A 320 8.09 -9.98 7.13
C ASP A 320 7.47 -8.78 6.39
N VAL A 321 7.98 -7.56 6.58
CA VAL A 321 7.65 -6.39 5.75
C VAL A 321 8.27 -6.50 4.36
N ILE A 322 9.57 -6.77 4.24
CA ILE A 322 10.24 -6.79 2.92
C ILE A 322 9.73 -7.93 2.01
N LYS A 323 9.32 -9.07 2.58
CA LYS A 323 8.71 -10.19 1.84
C LYS A 323 7.40 -9.82 1.13
N GLN A 324 6.75 -8.72 1.51
CA GLN A 324 5.52 -8.22 0.88
C GLN A 324 5.79 -7.29 -0.32
N ILE A 325 7.06 -6.90 -0.56
CA ILE A 325 7.46 -6.09 -1.72
C ILE A 325 7.50 -7.00 -2.97
N PRO A 326 6.65 -6.77 -3.98
CA PRO A 326 6.54 -7.68 -5.13
C PRO A 326 7.70 -7.51 -6.11
N ALA A 327 7.96 -8.55 -6.90
CA ALA A 327 8.94 -8.52 -8.00
C ALA A 327 8.75 -7.30 -8.93
N ALA A 328 7.50 -6.98 -9.27
CA ALA A 328 7.16 -5.86 -10.15
C ALA A 328 7.54 -4.46 -9.60
N ALA A 329 7.85 -4.31 -8.31
CA ALA A 329 8.36 -3.04 -7.77
C ALA A 329 9.78 -2.70 -8.26
N ASN A 330 10.51 -3.65 -8.88
CA ASN A 330 11.90 -3.51 -9.35
C ASN A 330 12.92 -3.13 -8.26
N LEU A 331 12.68 -3.55 -7.00
CA LEU A 331 13.52 -3.29 -5.82
C LEU A 331 14.22 -4.56 -5.29
N GLN A 332 14.48 -5.54 -6.15
CA GLN A 332 14.96 -6.86 -5.69
C GLN A 332 16.37 -6.80 -5.12
N LYS A 333 17.24 -5.94 -5.67
CA LYS A 333 18.60 -5.76 -5.13
C LYS A 333 18.56 -5.14 -3.74
N GLU A 334 17.67 -4.18 -3.53
CA GLU A 334 17.43 -3.48 -2.27
C GLU A 334 16.86 -4.44 -1.23
N VAL A 335 15.93 -5.33 -1.60
CA VAL A 335 15.37 -6.37 -0.71
C VAL A 335 16.41 -7.44 -0.36
N GLU A 336 17.18 -7.94 -1.33
CA GLU A 336 18.30 -8.86 -1.12
C GLU A 336 19.36 -8.26 -0.18
N ASP A 337 19.79 -7.01 -0.45
CA ASP A 337 20.74 -6.29 0.39
C ASP A 337 20.19 -6.06 1.80
N PHE A 338 18.90 -5.69 1.92
CA PHE A 338 18.23 -5.52 3.19
C PHE A 338 18.26 -6.82 3.99
N GLU A 339 17.87 -7.95 3.39
CA GLU A 339 17.85 -9.25 4.07
C GLU A 339 19.25 -9.66 4.56
N VAL A 340 20.29 -9.43 3.74
CA VAL A 340 21.68 -9.68 4.12
C VAL A 340 22.11 -8.82 5.32
N LEU A 341 21.81 -7.52 5.33
CA LEU A 341 22.19 -6.62 6.43
C LEU A 341 21.33 -6.79 7.68
N ALA A 342 20.03 -7.03 7.54
CA ALA A 342 19.09 -7.30 8.63
C ALA A 342 19.53 -8.53 9.45
N ASN A 343 19.80 -9.64 8.78
CA ASN A 343 20.27 -10.86 9.42
C ASN A 343 21.69 -10.72 10.02
N ALA A 344 22.50 -9.76 9.54
CA ALA A 344 23.80 -9.45 10.14
C ALA A 344 23.64 -8.57 11.40
N MET A 345 22.78 -7.55 11.36
CA MET A 345 22.42 -6.71 12.51
C MET A 345 21.80 -7.54 13.65
N GLY A 346 20.94 -8.51 13.33
CA GLY A 346 20.28 -9.36 14.32
C GLY A 346 21.23 -10.19 15.19
N ARG A 347 22.40 -10.57 14.65
CA ARG A 347 23.44 -11.33 15.38
C ARG A 347 24.07 -10.50 16.49
N VAL A 348 24.54 -9.30 16.16
CA VAL A 348 25.34 -8.47 17.07
C VAL A 348 24.55 -7.88 18.25
N TRP A 349 23.21 -7.95 18.25
CA TRP A 349 22.39 -7.39 19.33
C TRP A 349 22.67 -8.00 20.72
N ASN A 350 23.18 -9.24 20.78
CA ASN A 350 23.62 -9.89 22.02
C ASN A 350 25.04 -9.46 22.46
N GLY A 351 25.84 -8.95 21.52
CA GLY A 351 27.24 -8.56 21.73
C GLY A 351 28.16 -9.73 22.07
N ALA A 352 28.07 -10.86 21.37
CA ALA A 352 29.06 -11.93 21.46
C ALA A 352 30.23 -11.66 20.48
N PRO A 353 31.51 -11.91 20.85
CA PRO A 353 32.66 -11.61 20.00
C PRO A 353 32.62 -12.25 18.60
N GLU A 354 32.08 -13.45 18.50
CA GLU A 354 31.99 -14.27 17.30
C GLU A 354 30.91 -13.76 16.33
N ASP A 355 29.81 -13.23 16.87
CA ASP A 355 28.70 -12.69 16.09
C ASP A 355 29.11 -11.44 15.29
N TYR A 356 30.05 -10.63 15.79
CA TYR A 356 30.58 -9.48 15.04
C TYR A 356 31.39 -9.92 13.81
N ASP A 357 32.23 -10.96 13.90
CA ASP A 357 32.96 -11.46 12.73
C ASP A 357 32.01 -12.07 11.70
N ALA A 358 31.01 -12.83 12.16
CA ALA A 358 29.97 -13.39 11.30
C ALA A 358 29.13 -12.28 10.61
N ALA A 359 28.75 -11.22 11.33
CA ALA A 359 28.02 -10.09 10.79
C ALA A 359 28.86 -9.28 9.79
N ILE A 360 30.12 -8.99 10.11
CA ILE A 360 31.06 -8.31 9.19
C ILE A 360 31.23 -9.13 7.90
N ALA A 361 31.50 -10.43 7.99
CA ALA A 361 31.65 -11.31 6.83
C ALA A 361 30.34 -11.49 6.03
N GLN A 362 29.18 -11.31 6.67
CA GLN A 362 27.89 -11.31 6.00
C GLN A 362 27.63 -9.99 5.26
N ALA A 363 27.86 -8.83 5.88
CA ALA A 363 27.71 -7.52 5.24
C ALA A 363 28.73 -7.28 4.11
N GLN A 364 29.94 -7.86 4.19
CA GLN A 364 30.94 -7.82 3.11
C GLN A 364 30.47 -8.45 1.79
N LYS A 365 29.37 -9.22 1.79
CA LYS A 365 28.76 -9.77 0.56
C LYS A 365 28.04 -8.71 -0.27
N VAL A 366 27.73 -7.53 0.30
CA VAL A 366 27.13 -6.40 -0.41
C VAL A 366 28.21 -5.69 -1.24
N GLY A 367 28.34 -6.10 -2.51
CA GLY A 367 29.33 -5.59 -3.47
C GLY A 367 29.24 -4.08 -3.72
N SER A 368 30.29 -3.48 -4.29
CA SER A 368 30.40 -2.03 -4.48
C SER A 368 29.43 -1.42 -5.49
N ASP A 369 28.77 -2.23 -6.30
CA ASP A 369 27.71 -1.85 -7.25
C ASP A 369 26.29 -1.98 -6.67
N ARG A 370 26.16 -2.45 -5.42
CA ARG A 370 24.87 -2.79 -4.80
C ARG A 370 24.28 -1.59 -4.04
N PRO A 371 22.94 -1.38 -4.07
CA PRO A 371 22.27 -0.22 -3.48
C PRO A 371 22.69 0.12 -2.05
N PHE A 372 22.87 -0.87 -1.16
CA PHE A 372 23.18 -0.63 0.24
C PHE A 372 24.67 -0.74 0.60
N HIS A 373 25.58 -0.74 -0.37
CA HIS A 373 27.02 -0.87 -0.10
C HIS A 373 27.54 0.14 0.94
N ASN A 374 27.14 1.41 0.84
CA ASN A 374 27.54 2.45 1.79
C ASN A 374 27.06 2.15 3.22
N LYS A 375 25.82 1.66 3.36
CA LYS A 375 25.25 1.25 4.65
C LYS A 375 25.97 0.01 5.21
N ALA A 376 26.32 -0.94 4.34
CA ALA A 376 27.13 -2.09 4.71
C ALA A 376 28.51 -1.68 5.24
N GLN A 377 29.22 -0.75 4.58
CA GLN A 377 30.52 -0.25 5.06
C GLN A 377 30.40 0.53 6.39
N GLN A 378 29.34 1.33 6.57
CA GLN A 378 29.08 2.01 7.85
C GLN A 378 28.85 1.02 9.00
N LEU A 379 28.03 -0.02 8.77
CA LEU A 379 27.81 -1.09 9.75
C LEU A 379 29.10 -1.86 10.05
N ILE A 380 29.88 -2.24 9.03
CA ILE A 380 31.18 -2.91 9.21
C ILE A 380 32.17 -2.06 10.01
N ALA A 381 32.22 -0.75 9.75
CA ALA A 381 33.09 0.17 10.50
C ALA A 381 32.66 0.25 11.98
N ARG A 382 31.35 0.42 12.25
CA ARG A 382 30.77 0.41 13.59
C ARG A 382 31.10 -0.89 14.33
N TRP A 383 30.81 -2.04 13.72
CA TRP A 383 31.02 -3.37 14.33
C TRP A 383 32.49 -3.67 14.65
N ARG A 384 33.44 -3.14 13.86
CA ARG A 384 34.87 -3.23 14.17
C ARG A 384 35.24 -2.44 15.43
N THR A 385 34.68 -1.24 15.59
CA THR A 385 34.87 -0.41 16.80
C THR A 385 34.23 -1.09 18.01
N GLU A 386 32.95 -1.48 17.91
CA GLU A 386 32.23 -2.16 18.99
C GLU A 386 32.91 -3.46 19.43
N LYS A 387 33.50 -4.21 18.49
CA LYS A 387 34.30 -5.39 18.79
C LYS A 387 35.61 -5.04 19.52
N GLY A 388 36.28 -3.96 19.12
CA GLY A 388 37.51 -3.48 19.75
C GLY A 388 37.30 -3.00 21.20
N GLU A 389 36.17 -2.35 21.47
CA GLU A 389 35.78 -1.89 22.81
C GLU A 389 35.59 -3.07 23.79
N MET A 390 35.10 -4.23 23.32
CA MET A 390 34.99 -5.42 24.18
C MET A 390 36.36 -5.90 24.70
N ALA A 391 37.45 -5.71 23.95
CA ALA A 391 38.79 -6.07 24.43
C ALA A 391 39.24 -5.17 25.60
N GLN A 392 38.80 -3.91 25.65
CA GLN A 392 39.00 -3.05 26.83
C GLN A 392 38.08 -3.47 27.99
N LEU A 393 36.86 -3.92 27.71
CA LEU A 393 35.95 -4.46 28.72
C LEU A 393 36.50 -5.74 29.36
N ASP A 394 37.02 -6.69 28.57
CA ASP A 394 37.70 -7.88 29.07
C ASP A 394 38.96 -7.55 29.86
N ARG A 395 39.75 -6.58 29.39
CA ARG A 395 40.89 -6.06 30.15
C ARG A 395 40.46 -5.45 31.49
N ALA A 396 39.36 -4.69 31.54
CA ALA A 396 38.81 -4.15 32.78
C ALA A 396 38.36 -5.28 33.73
N ARG A 397 37.66 -6.31 33.23
CA ARG A 397 37.29 -7.51 34.01
C ARG A 397 38.52 -8.23 34.58
N GLN A 398 39.62 -8.33 33.84
CA GLN A 398 40.87 -8.96 34.30
C GLN A 398 41.60 -8.12 35.35
N LEU A 399 41.77 -6.81 35.09
CA LEU A 399 42.41 -5.88 36.03
C LEU A 399 41.64 -5.82 37.35
N ALA A 400 40.30 -5.84 37.31
CA ALA A 400 39.45 -5.87 38.49
C ALA A 400 39.68 -7.11 39.40
N GLN A 401 40.06 -8.25 38.83
CA GLN A 401 40.32 -9.49 39.60
C GLN A 401 41.61 -9.42 40.44
N SER A 402 42.58 -8.59 40.07
CA SER A 402 43.82 -8.38 40.82
C SER A 402 43.58 -7.79 42.22
N ASN A 403 42.47 -7.06 42.39
CA ASN A 403 42.04 -6.38 43.59
C ASN A 403 42.99 -5.28 44.12
N ARG A 404 43.99 -4.84 43.35
CA ARG A 404 45.01 -3.84 43.72
C ARG A 404 44.58 -2.41 43.34
N PRO A 405 44.90 -1.36 44.12
CA PRO A 405 44.44 0.01 43.82
C PRO A 405 44.80 0.54 42.42
N GLU A 406 46.04 0.31 41.98
CA GLU A 406 46.55 0.74 40.66
C GLU A 406 45.79 0.04 39.52
N ASP A 407 45.64 -1.29 39.61
CA ASP A 407 44.91 -2.11 38.65
C ASP A 407 43.40 -1.79 38.65
N LEU A 408 42.82 -1.45 39.80
CA LEU A 408 41.41 -1.02 39.91
C LEU A 408 41.17 0.32 39.19
N GLN A 409 42.08 1.30 39.30
CA GLN A 409 41.98 2.52 38.51
C GLN A 409 42.13 2.22 37.01
N ALA A 410 43.12 1.42 36.62
CA ALA A 410 43.31 1.02 35.22
C ALA A 410 42.10 0.22 34.65
N ALA A 411 41.34 -0.48 35.51
CA ALA A 411 40.09 -1.13 35.14
C ALA A 411 38.94 -0.12 34.90
N ILE A 412 38.82 0.92 35.73
CA ILE A 412 37.90 2.04 35.47
C ILE A 412 38.26 2.71 34.13
N ASP A 413 39.55 3.03 33.93
CA ASP A 413 40.03 3.72 32.73
C ASP A 413 39.77 2.90 31.45
N ALA A 414 39.87 1.57 31.51
CA ALA A 414 39.58 0.67 30.40
C ALA A 414 38.07 0.48 30.16
N ALA A 415 37.25 0.36 31.21
CA ALA A 415 35.80 0.26 31.08
C ALA A 415 35.18 1.56 30.55
N SER A 416 35.70 2.71 30.97
CA SER A 416 35.23 4.05 30.57
C SER A 416 35.58 4.42 29.12
N GLN A 417 36.33 3.57 28.40
CA GLN A 417 36.60 3.70 26.97
C GLN A 417 35.53 3.01 26.09
N VAL A 418 34.58 2.26 26.67
CA VAL A 418 33.47 1.66 25.93
C VAL A 418 32.39 2.72 25.67
N SER A 419 32.09 3.02 24.40
CA SER A 419 31.07 4.01 24.05
C SER A 419 29.66 3.61 24.51
N ASP A 420 28.85 4.59 24.92
CA ASP A 420 27.41 4.44 25.21
C ASP A 420 26.61 3.79 24.07
N ALA A 421 27.11 3.87 22.83
CA ALA A 421 26.49 3.25 21.66
C ALA A 421 26.67 1.73 21.60
N ASN A 422 27.62 1.17 22.35
CA ASN A 422 27.96 -0.25 22.36
C ASN A 422 26.89 -1.09 23.10
N PRO A 423 26.46 -2.26 22.59
CA PRO A 423 25.56 -3.17 23.30
C PRO A 423 26.00 -3.57 24.72
N LYS A 424 27.29 -3.43 25.07
CA LYS A 424 27.86 -3.71 26.40
C LYS A 424 28.09 -2.48 27.29
N ALA A 425 27.74 -1.26 26.85
CA ALA A 425 27.95 -0.03 27.63
C ALA A 425 27.40 -0.10 29.07
N LYS A 426 26.22 -0.70 29.25
CA LYS A 426 25.62 -0.92 30.57
C LYS A 426 26.47 -1.83 31.48
N GLU A 427 27.16 -2.83 30.91
CA GLU A 427 28.06 -3.70 31.67
C GLU A 427 29.36 -2.97 32.03
N ALA A 428 29.90 -2.16 31.10
CA ALA A 428 31.05 -1.30 31.35
C ALA A 428 30.76 -0.33 32.51
N GLN A 429 29.61 0.33 32.51
CA GLN A 429 29.20 1.21 33.61
C GLN A 429 29.04 0.44 34.93
N GLN A 430 28.46 -0.76 34.92
CA GLN A 430 28.36 -1.59 36.14
C GLN A 430 29.73 -1.98 36.72
N ILE A 431 30.75 -2.16 35.87
CA ILE A 431 32.13 -2.37 36.29
C ILE A 431 32.72 -1.09 36.90
N VAL A 432 32.54 0.07 36.25
CA VAL A 432 32.97 1.38 36.77
C VAL A 432 32.33 1.68 38.13
N ASP A 433 31.00 1.56 38.24
CA ASP A 433 30.22 1.82 39.46
C ASP A 433 30.72 0.94 40.62
N LYS A 434 30.87 -0.36 40.38
CA LYS A 434 31.32 -1.32 41.39
C LYS A 434 32.74 -1.00 41.86
N ILE A 435 33.68 -0.82 40.93
CA ILE A 435 35.09 -0.58 41.30
C ILE A 435 35.24 0.77 41.99
N THR A 436 34.50 1.79 41.56
CA THR A 436 34.43 3.09 42.23
C THR A 436 33.94 2.94 43.68
N ALA A 437 32.90 2.14 43.92
CA ALA A 437 32.44 1.84 45.28
C ALA A 437 33.48 1.05 46.10
N ASP A 438 34.12 0.03 45.51
CA ASP A 438 35.15 -0.78 46.17
C ASP A 438 36.43 0.02 46.53
N ILE A 439 36.78 1.07 45.75
CA ILE A 439 37.83 2.03 46.08
C ILE A 439 37.38 2.95 47.22
N GLN A 440 36.20 3.60 47.08
CA GLN A 440 35.67 4.52 48.10
C GLN A 440 35.51 3.85 49.46
N ASN A 441 35.05 2.59 49.49
CA ASN A 441 34.94 1.79 50.71
C ASN A 441 36.30 1.65 51.43
N ARG A 442 37.42 1.49 50.71
CA ARG A 442 38.77 1.36 51.32
C ARG A 442 39.31 2.68 51.86
N GLU A 443 39.00 3.78 51.19
CA GLU A 443 39.38 5.12 51.61
C GLU A 443 38.55 5.59 52.83
N ASP A 444 37.24 5.34 52.81
CA ASP A 444 36.29 5.85 53.80
C ASP A 444 36.23 4.97 55.06
N ARG A 445 36.37 3.64 54.95
CA ARG A 445 36.15 2.74 56.10
C ARG A 445 37.12 3.00 57.28
N PRO A 446 38.44 3.19 57.08
CA PRO A 446 39.34 3.50 58.19
C PRO A 446 39.01 4.83 58.88
N LEU A 447 38.43 5.80 58.17
CA LEU A 447 37.99 7.07 58.75
C LEU A 447 36.74 6.89 59.62
N ILE A 448 35.82 6.00 59.21
CA ILE A 448 34.65 5.61 60.01
C ILE A 448 35.08 4.83 61.26
N ASP A 449 35.92 3.79 61.10
CA ASP A 449 36.39 2.96 62.21
C ASP A 449 37.18 3.82 63.24
N GLN A 450 37.97 4.79 62.77
CA GLN A 450 38.65 5.76 63.62
C GLN A 450 37.68 6.73 64.32
N ALA A 451 36.62 7.18 63.63
CA ALA A 451 35.59 8.03 64.23
C ALA A 451 34.83 7.30 65.35
N GLU A 452 34.52 6.01 65.19
CA GLU A 452 33.94 5.18 66.24
C GLU A 452 34.88 5.08 67.46
N GLN A 453 36.16 4.76 67.25
CA GLN A 453 37.15 4.66 68.33
C GLN A 453 37.32 5.97 69.12
N ILE A 454 37.17 7.12 68.46
CA ILE A 454 37.17 8.43 69.11
C ILE A 454 35.85 8.63 69.88
N ALA A 455 34.69 8.47 69.22
CA ALA A 455 33.37 8.67 69.82
C ALA A 455 33.12 7.80 71.06
N ASN A 456 33.67 6.58 71.08
CA ASN A 456 33.55 5.61 72.19
C ASN A 456 34.14 6.11 73.53
N ARG A 457 34.87 7.23 73.56
CA ARG A 457 35.29 7.88 74.82
C ARG A 457 34.14 8.61 75.54
N GLY A 458 33.07 8.95 74.82
CA GLY A 458 31.85 9.54 75.39
C GLY A 458 31.94 11.00 75.86
N ASP A 459 33.08 11.67 75.68
CA ASP A 459 33.25 13.09 76.05
C ASP A 459 32.91 14.04 74.90
N ALA A 460 32.60 15.30 75.24
CA ALA A 460 32.16 16.32 74.28
C ALA A 460 33.21 16.67 73.21
N ASN A 461 34.51 16.60 73.53
CA ASN A 461 35.58 16.91 72.57
C ASN A 461 35.81 15.75 71.60
N SER A 462 35.81 14.51 72.09
CA SER A 462 35.90 13.33 71.24
C SER A 462 34.69 13.20 70.31
N LEU A 463 33.46 13.42 70.78
CA LEU A 463 32.28 13.38 69.92
C LEU A 463 32.32 14.45 68.81
N GLN A 464 32.82 15.66 69.10
CA GLN A 464 33.06 16.69 68.09
C GLN A 464 34.14 16.24 67.07
N GLN A 465 35.28 15.71 67.53
CA GLN A 465 36.34 15.20 66.66
C GLN A 465 35.87 14.05 65.74
N ALA A 466 35.00 13.16 66.24
CA ALA A 466 34.40 12.09 65.45
C ALA A 466 33.44 12.62 64.37
N ILE A 467 32.62 13.64 64.69
CA ILE A 467 31.78 14.36 63.73
C ILE A 467 32.64 15.02 62.64
N ASP A 468 33.72 15.68 63.03
CA ASP A 468 34.60 16.41 62.11
C ASP A 468 35.39 15.46 61.19
N LEU A 469 35.75 14.26 61.68
CA LEU A 469 36.32 13.18 60.88
C LEU A 469 35.31 12.61 59.87
N LEU A 470 34.07 12.35 60.28
CA LEU A 470 32.99 11.88 59.40
C LEU A 470 32.54 12.94 58.38
N ASN A 471 32.69 14.24 58.67
CA ASN A 471 32.42 15.33 57.73
C ASN A 471 33.33 15.28 56.49
N ARG A 472 34.47 14.57 56.53
CA ARG A 472 35.36 14.37 55.37
C ARG A 472 34.78 13.39 54.34
N ILE A 473 33.80 12.57 54.71
CA ILE A 473 33.14 11.60 53.82
C ILE A 473 31.91 12.28 53.19
N SER A 474 31.95 12.42 51.87
CA SER A 474 30.85 13.00 51.09
C SER A 474 29.64 12.05 51.05
N SER A 475 28.43 12.60 51.18
CA SER A 475 27.18 11.84 51.14
C SER A 475 26.89 11.15 49.80
N ARG A 476 27.67 11.44 48.75
CA ARG A 476 27.61 10.77 47.43
C ARG A 476 28.59 9.61 47.27
N ARG A 477 29.44 9.33 48.27
CA ARG A 477 30.37 8.18 48.27
C ARG A 477 29.71 6.94 48.87
N ALA A 478 30.28 5.76 48.61
CA ALA A 478 29.70 4.47 48.98
C ALA A 478 29.33 4.36 50.49
N LEU A 479 30.17 4.85 51.40
CA LEU A 479 29.88 4.89 52.85
C LEU A 479 29.27 6.23 53.32
N GLY A 480 28.87 7.11 52.39
CA GLY A 480 28.35 8.45 52.67
C GLY A 480 27.06 8.46 53.49
N GLY A 481 26.20 7.44 53.34
CA GLY A 481 25.01 7.25 54.19
C GLY A 481 25.38 6.91 55.64
N GLU A 482 26.21 5.88 55.82
CA GLU A 482 26.71 5.45 57.14
C GLU A 482 27.42 6.61 57.88
N ALA A 483 28.23 7.40 57.17
CA ALA A 483 28.89 8.59 57.70
C ALA A 483 27.97 9.79 57.98
N VAL A 484 26.74 9.82 57.45
CA VAL A 484 25.71 10.79 57.84
C VAL A 484 24.98 10.33 59.10
N ASP A 485 24.65 9.04 59.20
CA ASP A 485 23.86 8.53 60.33
C ASP A 485 24.67 8.45 61.64
N LYS A 486 25.92 7.98 61.61
CA LYS A 486 26.80 8.05 62.80
C LYS A 486 27.02 9.51 63.25
N ARG A 487 27.10 10.46 62.32
CA ARG A 487 27.25 11.89 62.63
C ARG A 487 26.01 12.47 63.31
N ARG A 488 24.80 12.07 62.88
CA ARG A 488 23.53 12.40 63.57
C ARG A 488 23.50 11.84 64.99
N GLN A 489 23.92 10.59 65.16
CA GLN A 489 24.01 9.93 66.48
C GLN A 489 24.96 10.69 67.42
N TYR A 490 26.19 10.97 66.98
CA TYR A 490 27.18 11.68 67.80
C TYR A 490 26.77 13.14 68.09
N ALA A 491 26.12 13.82 67.14
CA ALA A 491 25.61 15.18 67.37
C ALA A 491 24.52 15.21 68.46
N SER A 492 23.64 14.21 68.50
CA SER A 492 22.62 14.06 69.56
C SER A 492 23.26 13.79 70.93
N GLN A 493 24.24 12.88 70.99
CA GLN A 493 25.00 12.60 72.21
C GLN A 493 25.71 13.86 72.73
N LEU A 494 26.42 14.56 71.85
CA LEU A 494 27.15 15.81 72.13
C LEU A 494 26.22 16.91 72.64
N GLN A 495 25.02 17.04 72.08
CA GLN A 495 24.03 18.01 72.55
C GLN A 495 23.54 17.69 73.98
N SER A 496 23.25 16.42 74.27
CA SER A 496 22.79 16.03 75.62
C SER A 496 23.85 16.23 76.71
N ILE A 497 25.15 16.10 76.38
CA ILE A 497 26.25 16.46 77.28
C ILE A 497 26.28 17.97 77.51
N ARG A 498 26.27 18.79 76.44
CA ARG A 498 26.30 20.25 76.52
C ARG A 498 25.13 20.82 77.34
N ASP A 499 23.92 20.27 77.20
CA ASP A 499 22.77 20.72 77.97
C ASP A 499 22.81 20.29 79.45
N ARG A 500 23.41 19.13 79.75
CA ARG A 500 23.71 18.72 81.13
C ARG A 500 24.78 19.62 81.77
N GLU A 501 25.81 19.99 81.03
CA GLU A 501 26.86 20.93 81.48
C GLU A 501 26.30 22.34 81.73
N ARG A 502 25.36 22.81 80.88
CA ARG A 502 24.63 24.07 81.08
C ARG A 502 23.78 24.04 82.35
N ALA A 503 23.05 22.95 82.59
CA ALA A 503 22.20 22.79 83.78
C ALA A 503 23.00 22.78 85.10
N LEU A 504 24.28 22.40 85.06
CA LEU A 504 25.17 22.37 86.22
C LEU A 504 25.89 23.71 86.49
N ASN A 505 25.88 24.65 85.54
CA ASN A 505 26.66 25.91 85.59
C ASN A 505 25.82 27.18 85.80
N GLN A 506 24.55 27.07 86.21
CA GLN A 506 23.68 28.23 86.46
C GLN A 506 23.50 28.52 87.97
N PRO A 507 23.78 29.74 88.46
CA PRO A 507 23.33 30.19 89.78
C PRO A 507 21.81 30.39 89.82
N SER A 508 21.20 30.12 90.98
CA SER A 508 19.75 30.25 91.19
C SER A 508 19.26 31.70 91.00
N PRO A 509 18.27 31.97 90.11
CA PRO A 509 17.76 33.31 89.89
C PRO A 509 16.79 33.78 90.99
N SER A 510 16.95 35.03 91.43
CA SER A 510 15.95 35.76 92.23
C SER A 510 14.92 36.43 91.30
N PRO A 511 13.69 36.74 91.76
CA PRO A 511 12.61 37.20 90.87
C PRO A 511 12.82 38.63 90.36
N ASP A 512 12.58 38.82 89.06
CA ASP A 512 12.62 40.09 88.34
C ASP A 512 11.18 40.64 88.09
N PRO A 513 10.93 41.97 88.11
CA PRO A 513 9.58 42.52 88.01
C PRO A 513 8.84 42.29 86.67
N THR A 514 9.52 41.83 85.61
CA THR A 514 8.90 41.63 84.28
C THR A 514 7.97 40.42 84.18
N VAL A 515 7.63 39.79 85.30
CA VAL A 515 6.69 38.66 85.38
C VAL A 515 5.22 39.15 85.37
N GLN A 516 4.90 40.28 86.01
CA GLN A 516 3.50 40.74 86.17
C GLN A 516 2.80 40.94 84.82
N ASN A 517 3.43 41.70 83.92
CA ASN A 517 2.88 41.97 82.57
C ASN A 517 2.79 40.68 81.74
N ARG A 518 3.81 39.81 81.80
CA ARG A 518 3.81 38.54 81.06
C ARG A 518 2.74 37.55 81.54
N ILE A 519 2.34 37.61 82.82
CA ILE A 519 1.18 36.85 83.32
C ILE A 519 -0.13 37.42 82.75
N GLN A 520 -0.31 38.74 82.69
CA GLN A 520 -1.50 39.33 82.08
C GLN A 520 -1.58 39.11 80.55
N GLU A 521 -0.45 39.18 79.84
CA GLU A 521 -0.35 38.86 78.41
C GLU A 521 -0.58 37.37 78.13
N ALA A 522 -0.06 36.47 78.97
CA ALA A 522 -0.32 35.03 78.85
C ALA A 522 -1.79 34.68 79.15
N ALA A 523 -2.38 35.20 80.23
CA ALA A 523 -3.77 34.92 80.60
C ALA A 523 -4.77 35.45 79.55
N SER A 524 -4.50 36.61 78.95
CA SER A 524 -5.31 37.14 77.84
C SER A 524 -5.14 36.32 76.55
N ALA A 525 -3.93 35.84 76.23
CA ALA A 525 -3.71 34.92 75.12
C ALA A 525 -4.41 33.57 75.33
N GLU A 526 -4.39 33.02 76.55
CA GLU A 526 -5.08 31.78 76.92
C GLU A 526 -6.59 31.92 76.70
N GLN A 527 -7.18 33.04 77.16
CA GLN A 527 -8.59 33.33 76.95
C GLN A 527 -8.93 33.51 75.46
N ILE A 528 -8.07 34.18 74.66
CA ILE A 528 -8.24 34.32 73.21
C ILE A 528 -8.25 32.95 72.52
N LEU A 529 -7.38 32.02 72.91
CA LEU A 529 -7.34 30.67 72.33
C LEU A 529 -8.49 29.79 72.81
N GLN A 530 -8.96 29.95 74.05
CA GLN A 530 -10.12 29.22 74.54
C GLN A 530 -11.42 29.70 73.88
N ASP A 531 -11.57 31.02 73.67
CA ASP A 531 -12.62 31.59 72.81
C ASP A 531 -12.54 31.02 71.39
N ALA A 532 -11.35 31.01 70.76
CA ALA A 532 -11.17 30.49 69.41
C ALA A 532 -11.57 29.01 69.30
N LYS A 533 -11.16 28.16 70.25
CA LYS A 533 -11.57 26.74 70.34
C LYS A 533 -13.09 26.60 70.46
N ASN A 534 -13.73 27.43 71.28
CA ASN A 534 -15.19 27.43 71.43
C ASN A 534 -15.92 27.84 70.15
N ILE A 535 -15.40 28.78 69.37
CA ILE A 535 -15.96 29.19 68.07
C ILE A 535 -15.74 28.08 67.02
N ALA A 536 -14.57 27.44 67.00
CA ALA A 536 -14.27 26.33 66.10
C ALA A 536 -15.20 25.12 66.31
N ASN A 537 -15.61 24.85 67.56
CA ASN A 537 -16.57 23.81 67.92
C ASN A 537 -17.97 24.01 67.28
N GLY A 538 -18.27 25.18 66.70
CA GLY A 538 -19.45 25.38 65.85
C GLY A 538 -19.44 24.55 64.55
N GLY A 539 -18.27 24.07 64.11
CA GLY A 539 -18.12 23.10 63.02
C GLY A 539 -18.48 23.58 61.61
N THR A 540 -18.82 24.86 61.42
CA THR A 540 -19.11 25.44 60.11
C THR A 540 -17.87 26.09 59.50
N VAL A 541 -17.88 26.30 58.18
CA VAL A 541 -16.81 27.04 57.47
C VAL A 541 -16.56 28.40 58.15
N ASP A 542 -17.64 29.17 58.36
CA ASP A 542 -17.52 30.54 58.85
C ASP A 542 -17.05 30.58 60.32
N SER A 543 -17.46 29.61 61.16
CA SER A 543 -17.00 29.54 62.56
C SER A 543 -15.55 29.07 62.66
N VAL A 544 -15.11 28.12 61.82
CA VAL A 544 -13.70 27.70 61.76
C VAL A 544 -12.82 28.85 61.24
N ALA A 545 -13.28 29.61 60.23
CA ALA A 545 -12.56 30.79 59.75
C ALA A 545 -12.54 31.94 60.78
N GLU A 546 -13.59 32.11 61.59
CA GLU A 546 -13.60 33.07 62.69
C GLU A 546 -12.66 32.66 63.83
N ALA A 547 -12.62 31.37 64.17
CA ALA A 547 -11.67 30.83 65.15
C ALA A 547 -10.21 31.05 64.73
N ILE A 548 -9.88 30.85 63.46
CA ILE A 548 -8.54 31.15 62.92
C ILE A 548 -8.21 32.65 63.07
N ARG A 549 -9.12 33.56 62.69
CA ARG A 549 -8.93 35.01 62.87
C ARG A 549 -8.77 35.40 64.34
N LYS A 550 -9.50 34.73 65.24
CA LYS A 550 -9.42 34.95 66.70
C LYS A 550 -8.05 34.49 67.24
N ALA A 551 -7.55 33.32 66.83
CA ALA A 551 -6.26 32.79 67.25
C ALA A 551 -5.07 33.60 66.68
N ASP A 552 -5.16 34.12 65.46
CA ASP A 552 -4.09 34.97 64.90
C ASP A 552 -3.92 36.30 65.65
N GLY A 553 -4.96 36.74 66.37
CA GLY A 553 -4.89 37.87 67.31
C GLY A 553 -3.95 37.65 68.51
N VAL A 554 -3.43 36.43 68.73
CA VAL A 554 -2.38 36.19 69.73
C VAL A 554 -1.06 36.80 69.26
N ALA A 555 -0.57 37.77 70.01
CA ALA A 555 0.68 38.50 69.73
C ALA A 555 1.89 37.55 69.54
N LEU A 556 2.77 37.90 68.59
CA LEU A 556 3.94 37.10 68.23
C LEU A 556 4.95 36.89 69.39
N SER A 557 4.93 37.77 70.39
CA SER A 557 5.73 37.67 71.62
C SER A 557 5.10 36.82 72.72
N SER A 558 3.85 36.37 72.57
CA SER A 558 3.16 35.56 73.57
C SER A 558 3.75 34.15 73.64
N PRO A 559 3.96 33.57 74.84
CA PRO A 559 4.38 32.18 74.97
C PRO A 559 3.38 31.20 74.33
N MET A 560 2.12 31.61 74.16
CA MET A 560 1.08 30.78 73.53
C MET A 560 1.00 30.91 72.01
N ARG A 561 1.85 31.73 71.36
CA ARG A 561 1.81 31.88 69.89
C ARG A 561 2.08 30.57 69.14
N GLN A 562 2.88 29.66 69.71
CA GLN A 562 3.10 28.33 69.13
C GLN A 562 1.83 27.46 69.14
N GLU A 563 1.03 27.53 70.22
CA GLU A 563 -0.27 26.84 70.27
C GLU A 563 -1.28 27.51 69.33
N ALA A 564 -1.33 28.85 69.30
CA ALA A 564 -2.14 29.62 68.37
C ALA A 564 -1.88 29.18 66.92
N GLN A 565 -0.61 29.13 66.53
CA GLN A 565 -0.19 28.70 65.20
C GLN A 565 -0.61 27.26 64.90
N SER A 566 -0.41 26.33 65.84
CA SER A 566 -0.83 24.92 65.66
C SER A 566 -2.33 24.76 65.46
N LEU A 567 -3.16 25.58 66.14
CA LEU A 567 -4.60 25.59 65.99
C LEU A 567 -5.01 26.22 64.65
N MET A 568 -4.39 27.33 64.27
CA MET A 568 -4.60 27.98 62.96
C MET A 568 -4.27 27.03 61.81
N ASP A 569 -3.17 26.27 61.89
CA ASP A 569 -2.76 25.27 60.90
C ASP A 569 -3.79 24.13 60.81
N GLN A 570 -4.21 23.57 61.95
CA GLN A 570 -5.20 22.49 62.00
C GLN A 570 -6.55 22.93 61.40
N TRP A 571 -7.06 24.10 61.79
CA TRP A 571 -8.32 24.65 61.29
C TRP A 571 -8.23 25.07 59.82
N SER A 572 -7.08 25.58 59.37
CA SER A 572 -6.84 25.86 57.95
C SER A 572 -6.86 24.59 57.10
N GLN A 573 -6.30 23.49 57.61
CA GLN A 573 -6.40 22.19 56.95
C GLN A 573 -7.85 21.66 56.91
N GLN A 574 -8.63 21.88 57.96
CA GLN A 574 -10.06 21.55 58.01
C GLN A 574 -10.87 22.37 56.99
N LEU A 575 -10.61 23.67 56.85
CA LEU A 575 -11.23 24.49 55.79
C LEU A 575 -10.85 23.97 54.41
N LEU A 576 -9.58 23.68 54.17
CA LEU A 576 -9.10 23.18 52.88
C LEU A 576 -9.70 21.82 52.51
N GLN A 577 -9.81 20.89 53.46
CA GLN A 577 -10.48 19.60 53.26
C GLN A 577 -12.00 19.78 53.00
N THR A 578 -12.62 20.79 53.61
CA THR A 578 -14.02 21.16 53.36
C THR A 578 -14.21 21.81 51.99
N ALA A 579 -13.23 22.57 51.49
CA ALA A 579 -13.23 23.06 50.11
C ALA A 579 -13.09 21.90 49.10
N MET A 580 -12.13 20.99 49.32
CA MET A 580 -11.90 19.82 48.47
C MET A 580 -13.15 18.94 48.31
N SER A 581 -13.93 18.72 49.38
CA SER A 581 -15.14 17.89 49.33
C SER A 581 -16.31 18.55 48.58
N GLN A 582 -16.33 19.88 48.46
CA GLN A 582 -17.31 20.61 47.66
C GLN A 582 -16.90 20.74 46.18
N ALA A 583 -15.61 20.60 45.85
CA ALA A 583 -15.05 20.97 44.54
C ALA A 583 -15.63 20.22 43.32
N SER A 584 -16.22 19.03 43.52
CA SER A 584 -16.89 18.26 42.47
C SER A 584 -18.38 18.58 42.30
N ALA A 585 -19.01 19.24 43.29
CA ALA A 585 -20.44 19.56 43.30
C ALA A 585 -20.69 21.07 43.09
N ASP A 586 -19.88 21.92 43.72
CA ASP A 586 -19.88 23.37 43.57
C ASP A 586 -18.43 23.90 43.66
N PRO A 587 -17.70 23.96 42.53
CA PRO A 587 -16.35 24.50 42.50
C PRO A 587 -16.29 26.00 42.83
N GLY A 588 -17.39 26.76 42.67
CA GLY A 588 -17.46 28.16 43.07
C GLY A 588 -17.42 28.31 44.59
N ARG A 589 -18.22 27.51 45.29
CA ARG A 589 -18.21 27.41 46.76
C ARG A 589 -16.90 26.82 47.29
N ALA A 590 -16.32 25.83 46.60
CA ALA A 590 -14.99 25.30 46.98
C ALA A 590 -13.90 26.37 46.93
N ILE A 591 -13.87 27.20 45.87
CA ILE A 591 -12.97 28.37 45.79
C ILE A 591 -13.25 29.33 46.95
N ALA A 592 -14.51 29.67 47.22
CA ALA A 592 -14.87 30.61 48.28
C ALA A 592 -14.49 30.11 49.69
N ILE A 593 -14.52 28.80 49.95
CA ILE A 593 -14.05 28.19 51.21
C ILE A 593 -12.51 28.23 51.28
N ALA A 594 -11.82 27.81 50.20
CA ALA A 594 -10.36 27.80 50.16
C ALA A 594 -9.75 29.21 50.29
N GLN A 595 -10.46 30.25 49.82
CA GLN A 595 -10.06 31.66 50.00
C GLN A 595 -10.10 32.15 51.45
N GLN A 596 -10.74 31.41 52.38
CA GLN A 596 -10.73 31.75 53.81
C GLN A 596 -9.51 31.20 54.56
N VAL A 597 -8.65 30.39 53.91
CA VAL A 597 -7.36 29.95 54.46
C VAL A 597 -6.38 31.13 54.45
N PRO A 598 -5.87 31.60 55.62
CA PRO A 598 -5.00 32.77 55.68
C PRO A 598 -3.55 32.45 55.29
N MET A 599 -2.85 33.49 54.85
CA MET A 599 -1.41 33.45 54.63
C MET A 599 -0.67 33.19 55.96
N GLY A 600 0.39 32.38 55.93
CA GLY A 600 1.14 32.02 57.13
C GLY A 600 0.63 30.76 57.85
N THR A 601 -0.25 29.96 57.22
CA THR A 601 -0.56 28.59 57.66
C THR A 601 -0.14 27.55 56.62
N ASN A 602 0.15 26.33 57.07
CA ASN A 602 0.71 25.26 56.24
C ASN A 602 -0.21 24.82 55.09
N ALA A 603 -1.51 25.10 55.17
CA ALA A 603 -2.50 24.80 54.13
C ALA A 603 -2.56 25.85 53.02
N TYR A 604 -1.95 27.04 53.19
CA TYR A 604 -2.14 28.19 52.30
C TYR A 604 -1.70 27.94 50.86
N ASP A 605 -0.47 27.47 50.65
CA ASP A 605 0.08 27.26 49.30
C ASP A 605 -0.69 26.18 48.52
N GLN A 606 -1.18 25.15 49.23
CA GLN A 606 -2.04 24.12 48.66
C GLN A 606 -3.43 24.69 48.30
N ALA A 607 -4.01 25.55 49.16
CA ALA A 607 -5.25 26.25 48.87
C ALA A 607 -5.14 27.15 47.63
N GLN A 608 -4.08 27.96 47.52
CA GLN A 608 -3.85 28.82 46.34
C GLN A 608 -3.69 28.00 45.05
N SER A 609 -2.95 26.89 45.12
CA SER A 609 -2.74 25.98 43.98
C SER A 609 -4.07 25.37 43.49
N LEU A 610 -4.95 24.97 44.40
CA LEU A 610 -6.26 24.40 44.08
C LEU A 610 -7.26 25.44 43.59
N ILE A 611 -7.25 26.66 44.16
CA ILE A 611 -8.03 27.80 43.67
C ILE A 611 -7.71 28.07 42.18
N GLN A 612 -6.43 28.10 41.81
CA GLN A 612 -6.03 28.27 40.40
C GLN A 612 -6.54 27.14 39.50
N LEU A 613 -6.46 25.88 39.95
CA LEU A 613 -6.94 24.72 39.20
C LEU A 613 -8.46 24.77 38.97
N TRP A 614 -9.23 25.06 40.02
CA TRP A 614 -10.69 25.15 39.93
C TRP A 614 -11.15 26.37 39.11
N GLN A 615 -10.45 27.51 39.19
CA GLN A 615 -10.68 28.67 38.31
C GLN A 615 -10.37 28.39 36.84
N GLN A 616 -9.40 27.52 36.53
CA GLN A 616 -9.16 27.07 35.15
C GLN A 616 -10.24 26.10 34.67
N GLY A 617 -10.74 25.22 35.54
CA GLY A 617 -11.87 24.33 35.26
C GLY A 617 -13.16 25.10 34.92
N LEU A 618 -13.43 26.19 35.64
CA LEU A 618 -14.57 27.10 35.40
C LEU A 618 -14.44 28.01 34.15
N ARG A 619 -13.36 27.88 33.37
CA ARG A 619 -13.11 28.67 32.14
C ARG A 619 -13.06 27.79 30.88
N ARG A 620 -13.53 26.54 30.96
CA ARG A 620 -13.67 25.59 29.85
C ARG A 620 -15.12 25.18 29.68
#